data_AF-X1UFH2-F1
#
_entry.id   AF-X1UFH2-F1
#
_cell.length_a   1.000
_cell.length_b   1.000
_cell.length_c   1.000
_cell.angle_alpha   90.00
_cell.angle_beta   90.00
_cell.angle_gamma   90.00
#
_symmetry.space_group_name_H-M   'P 1'
#
loop_
_entity.id
_entity.type
_entity.pdbx_description
1 polymer ?
#
loop_
_entity_poly.entity_id
_entity_poly.type
_entity_poly.pdbx_seq_one_letter_code
_entity_poly.pdbx_strand_id
1 'polypeptide(L)' 'EQLLTFGPWQALERAVARLLIHSDYDDVRLVGKTGDAGADILAKRFNRHHLIQVKYR' A
#
# COMPACT_ATOMS: atom_id res chain seq x y z
N GLU A 1 -9.34 15.64 1.35
CA GLU A 1 -10.08 14.64 2.15
C GLU A 1 -11.01 13.75 1.33
N GLN A 2 -11.89 14.29 0.47
CA GLN A 2 -12.89 13.49 -0.27
C GLN A 2 -12.33 12.25 -1.01
N LEU A 3 -11.15 12.33 -1.63
CA LEU A 3 -10.50 11.20 -2.30
C LEU A 3 -10.00 10.09 -1.35
N LEU A 4 -9.70 10.41 -0.09
CA LEU A 4 -9.31 9.42 0.92
C LEU A 4 -10.54 8.76 1.54
N THR A 5 -11.63 9.51 1.70
CA THR A 5 -12.86 9.05 2.34
C THR A 5 -13.81 8.32 1.37
N PHE A 6 -13.91 8.79 0.13
CA PHE A 6 -14.87 8.32 -0.87
C PHE A 6 -14.21 7.85 -2.18
N GLY A 7 -12.87 7.84 -2.22
CA GLY A 7 -12.15 7.35 -3.39
C GLY A 7 -12.22 5.83 -3.53
N PRO A 8 -11.84 5.30 -4.70
CA PRO A 8 -11.79 3.87 -4.91
C PRO A 8 -10.69 3.25 -4.03
N TRP A 9 -10.73 1.94 -3.79
CA TRP A 9 -9.79 1.23 -2.90
C TRP A 9 -8.31 1.51 -3.25
N GLN A 10 -7.98 1.71 -4.52
CA GLN A 10 -6.62 2.05 -4.95
C GLN A 10 -6.14 3.42 -4.44
N ALA A 11 -7.04 4.34 -4.11
CA ALA A 11 -6.67 5.59 -3.45
C ALA A 11 -6.15 5.36 -2.04
N LEU A 12 -6.75 4.41 -1.31
CA LEU A 12 -6.29 4.00 0.02
C LEU A 12 -4.94 3.28 -0.06
N GLU A 13 -4.73 2.38 -1.03
CA GLU A 13 -3.43 1.74 -1.25
C GLU A 13 -2.32 2.77 -1.48
N ARG A 14 -2.57 3.77 -2.34
CA ARG A 14 -1.62 4.86 -2.61
C ARG A 14 -1.33 5.70 -1.36
N ALA A 15 -2.33 5.93 -0.50
CA ALA A 15 -2.14 6.67 0.73
C ALA A 15 -1.24 5.89 1.71
N VAL A 16 -1.47 4.58 1.85
CA VAL A 16 -0.62 3.71 2.67
C VAL A 16 0.80 3.63 2.10
N ALA A 17 0.97 3.49 0.78
CA ALA A 17 2.29 3.50 0.15
C ALA A 17 3.05 4.80 0.45
N ARG A 18 2.38 5.96 0.38
CA ARG A 18 2.97 7.25 0.75
C ARG A 18 3.38 7.29 2.22
N LEU A 19 2.56 6.77 3.13
CA LEU A 19 2.91 6.67 4.55
C LEU A 19 4.18 5.83 4.74
N LEU A 20 4.32 4.70 4.04
CA LEU A 20 5.51 3.85 4.12
C LEU A 20 6.77 4.58 3.67
N ILE A 21 6.70 5.33 2.57
CA ILE A 21 7.81 6.18 2.10
C ILE A 21 8.23 7.18 3.18
N HIS A 22 7.28 7.77 3.91
CA HIS A 22 7.57 8.70 5.02
C HIS A 22 8.01 8.00 6.32
N SER A 23 7.95 6.66 6.36
CA SER A 23 8.25 5.83 7.53
C SER A 23 9.56 5.04 7.35
N ASP A 24 10.47 5.54 6.52
CA ASP A 24 11.77 4.93 6.20
C ASP A 24 11.69 3.52 5.59
N TYR A 25 10.63 3.24 4.82
CA TYR A 25 10.61 2.08 3.93
C TYR A 25 11.25 2.43 2.58
N ASP A 26 12.10 1.53 2.10
CA ASP A 26 12.69 1.56 0.77
C ASP A 26 11.91 0.65 -0.19
N ASP A 27 12.11 0.82 -1.50
CA ASP A 27 11.54 -0.05 -2.55
C ASP A 27 10.02 -0.29 -2.39
N VAL A 28 9.26 0.78 -2.13
CA VAL A 28 7.80 0.74 -1.98
C VAL A 28 7.14 0.64 -3.36
N ARG A 29 6.47 -0.49 -3.62
CA ARG A 29 5.81 -0.81 -4.89
C ARG A 29 4.35 -1.22 -4.68
N LEU A 30 3.45 -0.58 -5.41
CA LEU A 30 2.06 -1.03 -5.53
C LEU A 30 2.03 -2.25 -6.44
N VAL A 31 1.48 -3.36 -5.94
CA VAL A 31 1.41 -4.64 -6.64
C VAL A 31 -0.02 -5.17 -6.75
N GLY A 32 -0.97 -4.53 -6.06
CA GLY A 32 -2.39 -4.86 -6.06
C GLY A 32 -3.00 -4.87 -7.47
N LYS A 33 -3.73 -5.94 -7.79
CA LYS A 33 -4.41 -6.15 -9.07
C LYS A 33 -5.73 -6.88 -8.85
N THR A 34 -6.67 -6.69 -9.77
CA THR A 34 -7.93 -7.44 -9.76
C THR A 34 -7.64 -8.94 -9.83
N GLY A 35 -8.16 -9.70 -8.86
CA GLY A 35 -7.98 -11.15 -8.76
C GLY A 35 -6.64 -11.60 -8.20
N ASP A 36 -5.84 -10.71 -7.60
CA ASP A 36 -4.65 -11.14 -6.86
C ASP A 36 -5.01 -11.87 -5.56
N ALA A 37 -4.06 -12.69 -5.09
CA ALA A 37 -4.24 -13.56 -3.93
C ALA A 37 -3.64 -12.99 -2.62
N GLY A 38 -3.51 -11.66 -2.49
CA GLY A 38 -3.37 -11.07 -1.16
C GLY A 38 -2.16 -10.17 -0.89
N ALA A 39 -1.70 -9.38 -1.86
CA ALA A 39 -0.79 -8.28 -1.55
C ALA A 39 -1.08 -7.04 -2.39
N ASP A 40 -1.21 -5.91 -1.71
CA ASP A 40 -1.45 -4.60 -2.32
C ASP A 40 -0.14 -3.82 -2.49
N ILE A 41 0.79 -3.97 -1.53
CA ILE A 41 2.06 -3.24 -1.49
C ILE A 41 3.21 -4.18 -1.10
N LEU A 42 4.32 -4.09 -1.83
CA LEU A 42 5.61 -4.66 -1.46
C LEU A 42 6.52 -3.51 -0.99
N ALA A 43 7.19 -3.66 0.15
CA ALA A 43 8.11 -2.66 0.67
C ALA A 43 9.30 -3.31 1.39
N LYS A 44 10.42 -2.61 1.51
CA LYS A 44 11.62 -3.08 2.20
C LYS A 44 11.92 -2.19 3.41
N ARG A 45 12.28 -2.78 4.55
CA ARG A 45 12.80 -2.05 5.71
C ARG A 45 13.74 -2.93 6.51
N PHE A 46 14.84 -2.37 7.01
CA PHE A 46 15.86 -3.09 7.79
C PHE A 46 16.30 -4.41 7.13
N ASN A 47 16.53 -4.35 5.81
CA ASN A 47 16.90 -5.49 4.98
C ASN A 47 15.88 -6.65 4.92
N ARG A 48 14.61 -6.39 5.24
CA ARG A 48 13.51 -7.35 5.13
C ARG A 48 12.44 -6.87 4.16
N HIS A 49 11.82 -7.80 3.43
CA HIS A 49 10.68 -7.52 2.57
C HIS A 49 9.37 -7.70 3.35
N HIS A 50 8.43 -6.80 3.11
CA HIS A 50 7.11 -6.77 3.71
C HIS A 50 6.06 -6.81 2.60
N LEU A 51 5.16 -7.78 2.68
CA LEU A 51 3.93 -7.82 1.89
C LEU A 51 2.82 -7.23 2.76
N ILE A 52 2.15 -6.21 2.23
CA ILE A 52 1.16 -5.42 2.96
C ILE A 52 -0.16 -5.50 2.18
N GLN A 53 -1.21 -5.89 2.89
CA GLN A 53 -2.59 -5.83 2.42
C GLN A 53 -3.29 -4.65 3.10
N VAL A 54 -3.98 -3.85 2.29
CA VAL A 54 -4.79 -2.69 2.66
C VAL A 54 -6.26 -3.08 2.52
N LYS A 55 -7.01 -2.98 3.62
CA LYS A 55 -8.46 -3.24 3.63
C LYS A 55 -9.18 -2.09 4.33
N TYR A 56 -10.32 -1.70 3.76
CA TYR A 56 -11.29 -0.79 4.36
C TYR A 56 -12.57 -1.59 4.65
N ARG A 57 -13.23 -1.29 5.78
CA ARG A 57 -14.41 -2.02 6.27
C ARG A 57 -15.67 -1.19 6.04
#